data_AF-A0A946L1J9-F1
#
_entry.id   AF-A0A946L1J9-F1
#
_cell.length_a   1.000
_cell.length_b   1.000
_cell.length_c   1.000
_cell.angle_alpha   90.00
_cell.angle_beta   90.00
_cell.angle_gamma   90.00
#
_symmetry.space_group_name_H-M   'P 1'
#
loop_
_entity.id
_entity.type
_entity.pdbx_description
1 polymer ?
#
loop_
_entity_poly.entity_id
_entity_poly.type
_entity_poly.pdbx_seq_one_letter_code
_entity_poly.pdbx_strand_id
1 'polypeptide(L)' 'MNPRVQSVSTTHPRLLRLTFTNGEEGVYDCTSLLNFGVFKELRDSHYFDQASVMDGTVTWPHEQDICPDTLYIDSIKIKS' A
#
# COMPACT_ATOMS: atom_id res chain seq x y z
N MET A 1 15.22 10.68 -4.71
CA MET A 1 13.76 10.41 -4.63
C MET A 1 13.61 8.90 -4.55
N ASN A 2 12.80 8.38 -3.64
CA ASN A 2 12.59 6.94 -3.55
C ASN A 2 11.81 6.44 -4.79
N PRO A 3 11.98 5.16 -5.17
CA PRO A 3 11.16 4.51 -6.18
C PRO A 3 9.67 4.67 -5.89
N ARG A 4 8.87 4.84 -6.94
CA ARG A 4 7.41 4.95 -6.84
C ARG A 4 6.77 3.57 -6.94
N VAL A 5 5.52 3.44 -6.49
CA VAL A 5 4.78 2.20 -6.65
C VAL A 5 4.38 2.06 -8.12
N GLN A 6 4.70 0.92 -8.73
CA GLN A 6 4.33 0.56 -10.09
C GLN A 6 3.07 -0.31 -10.10
N SER A 7 2.98 -1.29 -9.19
CA SER A 7 1.81 -2.15 -9.04
C SER A 7 1.58 -2.53 -7.59
N VAL A 8 0.32 -2.81 -7.27
CA VAL A 8 -0.11 -3.28 -5.95
C VAL A 8 -1.01 -4.52 -6.09
N SER A 9 -0.89 -5.43 -5.15
CA SER A 9 -1.87 -6.49 -4.90
C SER A 9 -2.14 -6.58 -3.40
N THR A 10 -3.36 -6.93 -3.02
CA THR A 10 -3.76 -7.06 -1.62
C THR A 10 -3.66 -8.52 -1.18
N THR A 11 -3.25 -8.74 0.06
CA THR A 11 -3.25 -10.06 0.70
C THR A 11 -3.77 -9.98 2.12
N HIS A 12 -4.25 -11.11 2.65
CA HIS A 12 -4.88 -11.18 3.95
C HIS A 12 -3.86 -11.37 5.09
N PRO A 13 -4.07 -10.74 6.27
CA PRO A 13 -5.07 -9.72 6.58
C PRO A 13 -4.49 -8.30 6.44
N ARG A 14 -4.74 -7.62 5.31
CA ARG A 14 -4.41 -6.19 5.06
C ARG A 14 -2.94 -5.87 4.81
N LEU A 15 -2.30 -6.73 4.03
CA LEU A 15 -0.96 -6.47 3.51
C LEU A 15 -1.04 -6.01 2.05
N LEU A 16 -0.25 -5.00 1.72
CA LEU A 16 0.00 -4.59 0.34
C LEU A 16 1.28 -5.24 -0.15
N ARG A 17 1.20 -5.98 -1.25
CA ARG A 17 2.35 -6.43 -2.03
C ARG A 17 2.60 -5.39 -3.12
N LEU A 18 3.77 -4.76 -3.05
CA LEU A 18 4.16 -3.64 -3.88
C LEU A 18 5.30 -4.05 -4.81
N THR A 19 5.20 -3.63 -6.07
CA THR A 19 6.35 -3.59 -6.98
C THR A 19 6.68 -2.14 -7.23
N PHE A 20 7.95 -1.78 -7.08
CA PHE A 20 8.43 -0.42 -7.25
C PHE A 20 9.00 -0.20 -8.65
N THR A 21 9.08 1.06 -9.09
CA THR A 21 9.59 1.43 -10.43
C THR A 21 11.04 1.05 -10.70
N ASN A 22 11.82 0.70 -9.67
CA ASN A 22 13.19 0.19 -9.81
C ASN A 22 13.27 -1.34 -9.86
N GLY A 23 12.13 -2.04 -9.87
CA GLY A 23 12.05 -3.49 -9.88
C GLY A 23 12.13 -4.15 -8.49
N GLU A 24 12.29 -3.37 -7.41
CA GLU A 24 12.19 -3.92 -6.06
C GLU A 24 10.76 -4.34 -5.73
N GLU A 25 10.63 -5.35 -4.87
CA GLU A 25 9.35 -5.75 -4.30
C GLU A 25 9.37 -5.54 -2.78
N GLY A 26 8.19 -5.21 -2.22
CA GLY A 26 8.02 -5.04 -0.79
C GLY A 26 6.63 -5.42 -0.32
N VAL A 27 6.52 -5.73 0.97
CA VAL A 27 5.24 -5.92 1.66
C VAL A 27 5.07 -4.80 2.69
N TYR A 28 3.93 -4.10 2.64
CA TYR A 28 3.56 -3.09 3.63
C TYR A 28 2.34 -3.56 4.43
N ASP A 29 2.42 -3.48 5.75
CA ASP A 29 1.34 -3.86 6.66
C ASP A 29 0.49 -2.63 7.04
N CYS A 30 -0.77 -2.63 6.59
CA CYS A 30 -1.71 -1.55 6.88
C CYS A 30 -2.38 -1.67 8.26
N THR A 31 -2.10 -2.70 9.06
CA THR A 31 -2.77 -2.97 10.33
C THR A 31 -2.64 -1.81 11.32
N SER A 32 -1.48 -1.16 11.35
CA SER A 32 -1.24 0.01 12.20
C SER A 32 -2.11 1.21 11.80
N LEU A 33 -2.51 1.33 10.53
CA LEU A 33 -3.30 2.44 10.02
C LEU A 33 -4.79 2.32 10.35
N LEU A 34 -5.31 1.12 10.62
CA LEU A 34 -6.76 0.87 10.73
C LEU A 34 -7.45 1.69 11.82
N ASN A 35 -6.72 2.13 12.85
CA ASN A 35 -7.27 2.93 13.94
C ASN A 35 -7.19 4.45 13.69
N PHE A 36 -6.53 4.88 12.62
CA PHE A 36 -6.30 6.29 12.31
C PHE A 36 -7.34 6.84 11.34
N GLY A 37 -8.10 7.84 11.78
CA GLY A 37 -8.88 8.75 10.92
C GLY A 37 -9.61 8.06 9.76
N VAL A 38 -9.25 8.46 8.54
CA VAL A 38 -9.84 8.01 7.26
C VAL A 38 -9.50 6.55 6.90
N PHE A 39 -8.48 5.95 7.50
CA PHE A 39 -8.08 4.56 7.23
C PHE A 39 -8.92 3.53 7.97
N LYS A 40 -9.91 3.96 8.77
CA LYS A 40 -10.84 3.06 9.46
C LYS A 40 -11.63 2.17 8.49
N GLU A 41 -11.86 2.63 7.26
CA GLU A 41 -12.56 1.91 6.20
C GLU A 41 -11.76 0.73 5.66
N LEU A 42 -10.42 0.76 5.78
CA LEU A 42 -9.54 -0.37 5.43
C LEU A 42 -9.77 -1.61 6.31
N ARG A 43 -10.60 -1.51 7.37
CA ARG A 43 -11.05 -2.68 8.12
C ARG A 43 -11.97 -3.57 7.30
N ASP A 44 -12.73 -3.03 6.36
CA ASP A 44 -13.54 -3.82 5.45
C ASP A 44 -12.63 -4.44 4.38
N SER A 45 -12.68 -5.76 4.24
CA SER A 45 -11.83 -6.49 3.28
C SER A 45 -12.18 -6.15 1.84
N HIS A 46 -13.46 -6.01 1.51
CA HIS A 46 -13.90 -5.64 0.17
C HIS A 46 -13.51 -4.21 -0.19
N TYR A 47 -13.49 -3.31 0.79
CA TYR A 47 -12.96 -1.97 0.60
C TYR A 47 -11.44 -1.98 0.44
N PHE A 48 -10.73 -2.72 1.30
CA PHE A 48 -9.27 -2.83 1.24
C PHE A 48 -8.78 -3.36 -0.12
N ASP A 49 -9.47 -4.37 -0.67
CA ASP A 49 -9.15 -4.99 -1.96
C ASP A 49 -9.35 -4.07 -3.17
N GLN A 50 -9.95 -2.89 -2.99
CA GLN A 50 -10.04 -1.86 -4.02
C GLN A 50 -8.78 -0.97 -4.10
N ALA A 51 -7.70 -1.34 -3.40
CA ALA A 51 -6.42 -0.67 -3.51
C ALA A 51 -5.92 -0.64 -4.96
N SER A 52 -5.54 0.55 -5.44
CA SER A 52 -5.04 0.76 -6.80
C SER A 52 -3.86 1.74 -6.81
N VAL A 53 -3.10 1.76 -7.89
CA VAL A 53 -1.98 2.70 -8.04
C VAL A 53 -2.44 3.93 -8.82
N MET A 54 -2.23 5.12 -8.25
CA MET A 54 -2.43 6.42 -8.90
C MET A 54 -1.25 7.33 -8.58
N ASP A 55 -0.69 8.00 -9.60
CA ASP A 55 0.45 8.91 -9.50
C ASP A 55 1.67 8.37 -8.70
N GLY A 56 1.91 7.06 -8.82
CA GLY A 56 3.05 6.40 -8.18
C GLY A 56 2.85 6.07 -6.70
N THR A 57 1.62 6.10 -6.21
CA THR A 57 1.26 5.67 -4.85
C THR A 57 0.01 4.79 -4.80
N VAL A 58 -0.25 4.15 -3.65
CA VAL A 58 -1.45 3.34 -3.42
C VAL A 58 -2.59 4.20 -2.90
N THR A 59 -3.76 4.05 -3.53
CA THR A 59 -4.98 4.82 -3.26
C THR A 59 -6.21 3.92 -3.16
N TRP A 60 -7.27 4.43 -2.53
CA TRP A 60 -8.59 3.81 -2.40
C TRP A 60 -9.71 4.73 -2.93
N PRO A 61 -10.93 4.20 -3.19
CA PRO A 61 -12.02 4.96 -3.83
C PRO A 61 -12.43 6.28 -3.14
N HIS A 62 -12.30 6.37 -1.81
CA HIS A 62 -12.64 7.59 -1.06
C HIS A 62 -11.43 8.48 -0.79
N GLU A 63 -10.55 8.60 -1.80
CA GLU A 63 -9.41 9.54 -1.81
C GLU A 63 -8.37 9.29 -0.70
N GLN A 64 -8.39 8.14 -0.03
CA GLN A 64 -7.28 7.78 0.86
C GLN A 64 -6.09 7.35 0.03
N ASP A 65 -4.93 7.90 0.36
CA ASP A 65 -3.64 7.47 -0.15
C ASP A 65 -2.65 7.24 0.99
N ILE A 66 -1.62 6.44 0.74
CA ILE A 66 -0.47 6.36 1.62
C ILE A 66 0.68 7.09 0.91
N CYS A 67 1.48 7.85 1.64
CA CYS A 67 2.64 8.51 1.03
C CYS A 67 3.56 7.48 0.34
N PRO A 68 4.00 7.69 -0.91
CA PRO A 68 4.83 6.74 -1.64
C PRO A 68 6.19 6.50 -0.95
N ASP A 69 6.73 7.52 -0.28
CA ASP A 69 7.97 7.38 0.49
C ASP A 69 7.78 6.50 1.73
N THR A 70 6.63 6.59 2.41
CA THR A 70 6.25 5.68 3.50
C THR A 70 6.14 4.25 2.99
N LEU A 71 5.44 4.03 1.87
CA LEU A 71 5.32 2.70 1.27
C LEU A 71 6.70 2.11 0.92
N TYR A 72 7.63 2.91 0.41
CA TYR A 72 8.95 2.43 0.08
C TYR A 72 9.82 2.13 1.31
N ILE A 73 9.90 3.05 2.27
CA ILE A 73 10.80 2.96 3.43
C ILE A 73 10.33 1.91 4.43
N ASP A 74 9.03 1.87 4.71
CA ASP A 74 8.46 1.02 5.77
C ASP A 74 8.05 -0.37 5.24
N SER A 75 8.10 -0.60 3.92
CA SER A 75 7.88 -1.93 3.37
C SER A 75 9.03 -2.87 3.71
N ILE A 76 8.68 -4.10 4.09
CA ILE A 76 9.65 -5.19 4.21
C ILE A 76 10.01 -5.64 2.79
N LYS A 77 11.26 -5.41 2.39
CA LYS A 77 11.76 -5.79 1.07
C LYS A 77 11.79 -7.31 0.92
N ILE A 78 11.21 -7.80 -0.16
CA ILE A 78 11.27 -9.21 -0.51
C ILE A 78 12.57 -9.42 -1.29
N LYS A 79 13.52 -10.15 -0.71
CA LYS A 79 14.68 -10.62 -1.47
C LYS A 79 14.27 -11.86 -2.27
N SER A 80 14.49 -11.82 -3.58
CA SER A 80 14.58 -13.04 -4.39
C SER A 80 15.84 -13.82 -4.04
#